data_AF-A0A1D3PCS2-F1
#
_entry.id   AF-A0A1D3PCS2-F1
#
_cell.length_a   1.000
_cell.length_b   1.000
_cell.length_c   1.000
_cell.angle_alpha   90.00
_cell.angle_beta   90.00
_cell.angle_gamma   90.00
#
_symmetry.space_group_name_H-M   'P 1'
#
loop_
_entity.id
_entity.type
_entity.pdbx_description
1 polymer ?
#
loop_
_entity_poly.entity_id
_entity_poly.type
_entity_poly.pdbx_seq_one_letter_code
_entity_poly.pdbx_strand_id
1 'polypeptide(L)'
;MLRLKMVNEEKELMSYHEYKRRVKKITEELKREKKKTINKSKKSENLLKLEEELNRLIVLYNNKGSNNNKRGEGEEEKEEIEKDNNLSFTDNLYSYNEISKKMLKNKKKTQLKELEEELNEKSKNKIGEVEYNELLEILKKLNKTIYSIAPDGNCLYESILHQLRQRRTNNYEFSRRDFLNQLSEDNFSLEKVDLKNYENKKNFDFTIFTDINPYDLNSEILRFLTAIYILQNEEIFKYFIYNEDDYADNDVYFSYCQGITNGVYGSEIEIKALSNILQKKITVFDTNMNISYGEDYEKELFICFHHNLYALGKHYNSVIDLQT
;
A
#
# COMPACT_ATOMS: atom_id res chain seq x y z
N MET A 1 -19.43 -10.50 -61.30
CA MET A 1 -20.44 -11.19 -60.45
C MET A 1 -19.89 -12.56 -60.05
N LEU A 2 -18.89 -12.61 -59.16
CA LEU A 2 -18.28 -13.87 -58.70
C LEU A 2 -19.10 -14.46 -57.55
N ARG A 3 -19.70 -15.63 -57.77
CA ARG A 3 -20.35 -16.43 -56.74
C ARG A 3 -19.30 -17.41 -56.20
N LEU A 4 -18.81 -17.16 -54.98
CA LEU A 4 -17.86 -18.03 -54.27
C LEU A 4 -18.42 -19.45 -54.14
N LYS A 5 -17.61 -20.45 -54.53
CA LYS A 5 -17.79 -21.84 -54.14
C LYS A 5 -17.34 -21.99 -52.69
N MET A 6 -18.24 -22.48 -51.84
CA MET A 6 -17.97 -22.89 -50.46
C MET A 6 -16.99 -24.07 -50.47
N VAL A 7 -15.87 -23.92 -49.76
CA VAL A 7 -15.03 -25.05 -49.33
C VAL A 7 -15.61 -25.52 -48.00
N ASN A 8 -16.22 -26.71 -47.99
CA ASN A 8 -16.60 -27.42 -46.78
C ASN A 8 -15.32 -27.93 -46.10
N GLU A 9 -14.88 -27.27 -45.03
CA GLU A 9 -14.00 -27.90 -44.05
C GLU A 9 -14.88 -28.73 -43.09
N GLU A 10 -14.99 -30.02 -43.36
CA GLU A 10 -15.56 -31.00 -42.42
C GLU A 10 -14.68 -31.04 -41.16
N LYS A 11 -15.08 -30.33 -40.11
CA LYS A 11 -14.54 -30.54 -38.76
C LYS A 11 -14.95 -31.93 -38.29
N GLU A 12 -14.01 -32.88 -38.26
CA GLU A 12 -14.23 -34.21 -37.71
C GLU A 12 -14.88 -34.14 -36.32
N LEU A 13 -16.10 -34.67 -36.23
CA LEU A 13 -16.91 -34.68 -35.03
C LEU A 13 -16.41 -35.75 -34.06
N MET A 14 -15.83 -35.32 -32.94
CA MET A 14 -15.31 -36.20 -31.90
C MET A 14 -16.43 -36.96 -31.17
N SER A 15 -16.41 -38.31 -31.23
CA SER A 15 -17.36 -39.18 -30.52
C SER A 15 -17.18 -39.11 -28.99
N TYR A 16 -18.24 -39.33 -28.21
CA TYR A 16 -18.17 -39.35 -26.74
C TYR A 16 -17.17 -40.40 -26.22
N HIS A 17 -17.14 -41.57 -26.87
CA HIS A 17 -16.19 -42.64 -26.52
C HIS A 17 -14.75 -42.20 -26.75
N GLU A 18 -14.52 -41.42 -27.80
CA GLU A 18 -13.21 -40.90 -28.16
C GLU A 18 -12.78 -39.74 -27.25
N TYR A 19 -13.70 -38.83 -26.92
CA TYR A 19 -13.52 -37.79 -25.91
C TYR A 19 -13.15 -38.38 -24.54
N LYS A 20 -13.91 -39.37 -24.06
CA LYS A 20 -13.65 -40.06 -22.79
C LYS A 20 -12.28 -40.74 -22.78
N ARG A 21 -11.87 -41.36 -23.89
CA ARG A 21 -10.54 -41.98 -24.05
C ARG A 21 -9.42 -40.95 -24.00
N ARG A 22 -9.56 -39.81 -24.69
CA ARG A 22 -8.56 -38.74 -24.73
C ARG A 22 -8.42 -38.02 -23.37
N VAL A 23 -9.53 -37.72 -22.70
CA VAL A 23 -9.51 -37.12 -21.34
C VAL A 23 -8.83 -38.04 -20.33
N LYS A 24 -9.14 -39.34 -20.35
CA LYS A 24 -8.47 -40.33 -19.47
C LYS A 24 -6.96 -40.35 -19.70
N LYS A 25 -6.52 -40.33 -20.95
CA LYS A 25 -5.09 -40.31 -21.31
C LYS A 25 -4.38 -39.05 -20.81
N ILE A 26 -4.93 -37.86 -21.08
CA ILE A 26 -4.35 -36.58 -20.65
C ILE A 26 -4.30 -36.46 -19.12
N THR A 27 -5.35 -36.92 -18.43
CA THR A 27 -5.39 -36.88 -16.96
C THR A 27 -4.40 -37.86 -16.31
N GLU A 28 -4.15 -39.02 -16.90
CA GLU A 28 -3.08 -39.94 -16.46
C GLU A 28 -1.69 -39.35 -16.70
N GLU A 29 -1.48 -38.66 -17.82
CA GLU A 29 -0.22 -37.97 -18.14
C GLU A 29 0.03 -36.78 -17.20
N LEU A 30 -0.99 -35.98 -16.88
CA LEU A 30 -0.93 -34.91 -15.88
C LEU A 30 -0.55 -35.45 -14.49
N LYS A 31 -1.09 -36.60 -14.07
CA LYS A 31 -0.72 -37.23 -12.80
C LYS A 31 0.74 -37.69 -12.79
N ARG A 32 1.25 -38.18 -13.92
CA ARG A 32 2.66 -38.58 -14.08
C ARG A 32 3.61 -37.38 -14.10
N GLU A 33 3.27 -36.31 -14.82
CA GLU A 33 4.02 -35.04 -14.84
C GLU A 33 4.05 -34.40 -13.45
N LYS A 34 2.91 -34.32 -12.75
CA LYS A 34 2.85 -33.77 -11.38
C LYS A 34 3.75 -34.53 -10.42
N LYS A 35 3.80 -35.87 -10.51
CA LYS A 35 4.72 -36.70 -9.70
C LYS A 35 6.20 -36.44 -10.01
N LYS A 36 6.55 -36.06 -11.24
CA LYS A 36 7.92 -35.70 -11.64
C LYS A 36 8.32 -34.30 -11.18
N THR A 37 7.38 -33.34 -11.17
CA THR A 37 7.64 -31.95 -10.74
C THR A 37 7.71 -31.75 -9.23
N ILE A 38 7.31 -32.73 -8.41
CA ILE A 38 7.43 -32.66 -6.93
C ILE A 38 8.88 -32.41 -6.48
N ASN A 39 9.89 -32.79 -7.29
CA ASN A 39 11.30 -32.60 -6.94
C ASN A 39 11.99 -31.38 -7.60
N LYS A 40 11.30 -30.50 -8.34
CA LYS A 40 11.87 -29.24 -8.89
C LYS A 40 10.84 -28.10 -8.90
N SER A 41 11.13 -27.01 -8.21
CA SER A 41 10.25 -25.86 -7.91
C SER A 41 9.85 -24.95 -9.09
N LYS A 42 9.82 -25.45 -10.33
CA LYS A 42 9.29 -24.70 -11.49
C LYS A 42 8.16 -25.49 -12.14
N LYS A 43 6.99 -24.85 -12.29
CA LYS A 43 5.84 -25.40 -13.02
C LYS A 43 6.32 -25.76 -14.44
N SER A 44 6.39 -27.06 -14.73
CA SER A 44 6.85 -27.60 -16.01
C SER A 44 6.00 -27.00 -17.14
N GLU A 45 6.65 -26.47 -18.18
CA GLU A 45 5.98 -25.94 -19.38
C GLU A 45 5.06 -27.01 -20.02
N ASN A 46 5.41 -28.30 -19.85
CA ASN A 46 4.59 -29.42 -20.30
C ASN A 46 3.30 -29.56 -19.48
N LEU A 47 3.33 -29.25 -18.19
CA LEU A 47 2.15 -29.28 -17.33
C LEU A 47 1.12 -28.24 -17.79
N LEU A 48 1.58 -27.04 -18.13
CA LEU A 48 0.73 -25.97 -18.68
C LEU A 48 0.15 -26.36 -20.04
N LYS A 49 0.94 -26.96 -20.94
CA LYS A 49 0.46 -27.43 -22.24
C LYS A 49 -0.62 -28.52 -22.11
N LEU A 50 -0.43 -29.47 -21.21
CA LEU A 50 -1.44 -30.52 -20.92
C LEU A 50 -2.71 -29.94 -20.28
N GLU A 51 -2.58 -28.92 -19.42
CA GLU A 51 -3.72 -28.18 -18.84
C GLU A 51 -4.50 -27.41 -19.94
N GLU A 52 -3.81 -26.78 -20.88
CA GLU A 52 -4.43 -26.08 -22.02
C GLU A 52 -5.12 -27.04 -23.00
N GLU A 53 -4.50 -28.18 -23.31
CA GLU A 53 -5.06 -29.19 -24.20
C GLU A 53 -6.34 -29.81 -23.63
N LEU A 54 -6.35 -30.09 -22.31
CA LEU A 54 -7.55 -30.54 -21.62
C LEU A 54 -8.67 -29.49 -21.70
N ASN A 55 -8.36 -28.21 -21.50
CA ASN A 55 -9.33 -27.13 -21.62
C ASN A 55 -9.88 -26.99 -23.05
N ARG A 56 -9.04 -27.15 -24.08
CA ARG A 56 -9.50 -27.15 -25.48
C ARG A 56 -10.45 -28.31 -25.77
N LEU A 57 -10.14 -29.51 -25.29
CA LEU A 57 -11.01 -30.69 -25.41
C LEU A 57 -12.38 -30.48 -24.73
N ILE A 58 -12.39 -29.83 -23.56
CA ILE A 58 -13.62 -29.50 -22.83
C ILE A 58 -14.49 -28.51 -23.63
N VAL A 59 -13.88 -27.47 -24.21
CA VAL A 59 -14.60 -26.49 -25.04
C VAL A 59 -15.17 -27.14 -26.31
N LEU A 60 -14.40 -28.00 -26.98
CA LEU A 60 -14.83 -28.72 -28.17
C LEU A 60 -16.02 -29.66 -27.90
N TYR A 61 -16.05 -30.32 -26.75
CA TYR A 61 -17.18 -31.17 -26.36
C TYR A 61 -18.40 -30.36 -25.88
N ASN A 62 -18.20 -29.33 -25.06
CA ASN A 62 -19.30 -28.55 -24.49
C ASN A 62 -20.05 -27.66 -25.50
N ASN A 63 -19.43 -27.32 -26.64
CA ASN A 63 -20.14 -26.70 -27.77
C ASN A 63 -21.25 -27.59 -28.37
N LYS A 64 -21.37 -28.85 -27.94
CA LYS A 64 -22.51 -29.73 -28.25
C LYS A 64 -23.77 -29.42 -27.41
N GLY A 65 -23.64 -28.73 -26.27
CA GLY A 65 -24.69 -28.61 -25.25
C GLY A 65 -25.64 -27.42 -25.38
N SER A 66 -25.40 -26.48 -26.31
CA SER A 66 -26.26 -25.28 -26.47
C SER A 66 -27.38 -25.41 -27.49
N ASN A 67 -27.60 -26.58 -28.11
CA ASN A 67 -28.62 -26.71 -29.16
C ASN A 67 -29.75 -27.72 -28.92
N ASN A 68 -29.86 -28.39 -27.77
CA ASN A 68 -31.05 -29.20 -27.47
C ASN A 68 -31.37 -29.20 -25.97
N ASN A 69 -32.42 -28.46 -25.58
CA ASN A 69 -33.53 -28.99 -24.78
C ASN A 69 -34.62 -27.93 -24.57
N LYS A 70 -35.66 -28.04 -25.40
CA LYS A 70 -37.04 -27.60 -25.13
C LYS A 70 -37.82 -28.81 -24.58
N ARG A 71 -38.70 -28.54 -23.60
CA ARG A 71 -39.88 -29.31 -23.14
C ARG A 71 -39.68 -30.53 -22.23
N GLY A 72 -40.55 -30.59 -21.22
CA GLY A 72 -41.38 -31.78 -20.97
C GLY A 72 -41.27 -32.40 -19.57
N GLU A 73 -42.40 -32.45 -18.88
CA GLU A 73 -42.67 -33.12 -17.60
C GLU A 73 -42.72 -34.66 -17.75
N GLY A 74 -42.53 -35.39 -16.63
CA GLY A 74 -43.26 -36.64 -16.34
C GLY A 74 -42.57 -37.99 -16.60
N GLU A 75 -42.67 -38.84 -15.57
CA GLU A 75 -42.75 -40.32 -15.57
C GLU A 75 -41.48 -41.17 -15.36
N GLU A 76 -41.56 -41.95 -14.28
CA GLU A 76 -40.71 -43.06 -13.90
C GLU A 76 -40.97 -44.26 -14.81
N GLU A 77 -39.91 -44.92 -15.30
CA GLU A 77 -39.95 -46.36 -15.54
C GLU A 77 -38.56 -46.96 -15.28
N LYS A 78 -38.53 -47.92 -14.35
CA LYS A 78 -37.38 -48.77 -14.05
C LYS A 78 -37.44 -49.99 -14.98
N GLU A 79 -36.38 -50.26 -15.71
CA GLU A 79 -36.03 -51.62 -16.11
C GLU A 79 -34.62 -51.95 -15.61
N GLU A 80 -34.57 -52.88 -14.65
CA GLU A 80 -33.38 -53.58 -14.19
C GLU A 80 -33.02 -54.68 -15.20
N ILE A 81 -31.83 -54.66 -15.79
CA ILE A 81 -31.10 -55.90 -16.14
C ILE A 81 -29.60 -55.74 -15.82
N GLU A 82 -29.24 -56.46 -14.76
CA GLU A 82 -27.98 -57.14 -14.43
C GLU A 82 -26.67 -56.36 -14.15
N LYS A 83 -26.38 -56.40 -12.85
CA LYS A 83 -25.10 -56.30 -12.14
C LYS A 83 -23.85 -56.51 -12.99
N ASP A 84 -23.12 -55.41 -13.19
CA ASP A 84 -21.67 -55.42 -13.02
C ASP A 84 -21.21 -54.11 -12.36
N ASN A 85 -20.39 -54.25 -11.32
CA ASN A 85 -19.94 -53.20 -10.42
C ASN A 85 -19.27 -52.01 -11.13
N ASN A 86 -20.03 -50.92 -11.37
CA ASN A 86 -19.46 -49.61 -11.73
C ASN A 86 -20.29 -48.44 -11.18
N LEU A 87 -20.57 -48.47 -9.88
CA LEU A 87 -21.10 -47.33 -9.14
C LEU A 87 -19.94 -46.43 -8.67
N SER A 88 -19.47 -45.50 -9.51
CA SER A 88 -18.53 -44.42 -9.11
C SER A 88 -18.38 -43.27 -10.14
N PHE A 89 -18.87 -43.43 -11.38
CA PHE A 89 -18.57 -42.47 -12.45
C PHE A 89 -19.56 -41.29 -12.55
N THR A 90 -20.81 -41.45 -12.10
CA THR A 90 -21.85 -40.41 -12.20
C THR A 90 -21.69 -39.31 -11.14
N ASP A 91 -21.24 -39.65 -9.92
CA ASP A 91 -21.02 -38.68 -8.83
C ASP A 91 -19.86 -37.73 -9.11
N ASN A 92 -18.83 -38.21 -9.82
CA ASN A 92 -17.72 -37.37 -10.26
C ASN A 92 -18.14 -36.36 -11.34
N LEU A 93 -19.11 -36.68 -12.20
CA LEU A 93 -19.49 -35.78 -13.31
C LEU A 93 -20.28 -34.55 -12.83
N TYR A 94 -21.14 -34.70 -11.81
CA TYR A 94 -21.82 -33.57 -11.16
C TYR A 94 -20.84 -32.70 -10.37
N SER A 95 -19.89 -33.31 -9.65
CA SER A 95 -18.84 -32.61 -8.91
C SER A 95 -17.95 -31.75 -9.82
N TYR A 96 -17.55 -32.23 -11.01
CA TYR A 96 -16.74 -31.46 -11.95
C TYR A 96 -17.47 -30.24 -12.55
N ASN A 97 -18.79 -30.32 -12.76
CA ASN A 97 -19.60 -29.19 -13.24
C ASN A 97 -19.79 -28.11 -12.15
N GLU A 98 -19.92 -28.49 -10.88
CA GLU A 98 -19.98 -27.54 -9.76
C GLU A 98 -18.62 -26.88 -9.48
N ILE A 99 -17.52 -27.65 -9.53
CA ILE A 99 -16.16 -27.14 -9.39
C ILE A 99 -15.85 -26.13 -10.51
N SER A 100 -16.30 -26.38 -11.75
CA SER A 100 -16.14 -25.49 -12.90
C SER A 100 -16.98 -24.21 -12.80
N LYS A 101 -18.24 -24.29 -12.38
CA LYS A 101 -19.10 -23.10 -12.11
C LYS A 101 -18.55 -22.25 -10.95
N LYS A 102 -18.03 -22.90 -9.90
CA LYS A 102 -17.39 -22.25 -8.76
C LYS A 102 -16.08 -21.56 -9.16
N MET A 103 -15.27 -22.18 -10.01
CA MET A 103 -14.06 -21.57 -10.57
C MET A 103 -14.38 -20.36 -11.47
N LEU A 104 -15.39 -20.44 -12.34
CA LEU A 104 -15.84 -19.28 -13.14
C LEU A 104 -16.38 -18.14 -12.26
N LYS A 105 -17.17 -18.45 -11.24
CA LYS A 105 -17.69 -17.46 -10.28
C LYS A 105 -16.55 -16.80 -9.51
N ASN A 106 -15.56 -17.58 -9.07
CA ASN A 106 -14.37 -17.06 -8.41
C ASN A 106 -13.55 -16.17 -9.34
N LYS A 107 -13.33 -16.57 -10.60
CA LYS A 107 -12.62 -15.76 -11.60
C LYS A 107 -13.34 -14.43 -11.90
N LYS A 108 -14.67 -14.45 -12.06
CA LYS A 108 -15.48 -13.23 -12.20
C LYS A 108 -15.41 -12.36 -10.95
N LYS A 109 -15.43 -12.94 -9.75
CA LYS A 109 -15.28 -12.22 -8.48
C LYS A 109 -13.90 -11.56 -8.37
N THR A 110 -12.84 -12.25 -8.78
CA THR A 110 -11.48 -11.69 -8.83
C THR A 110 -11.39 -10.55 -9.84
N GLN A 111 -11.91 -10.72 -11.05
CA GLN A 111 -11.93 -9.66 -12.07
C GLN A 111 -12.75 -8.43 -11.65
N LEU A 112 -13.88 -8.64 -10.96
CA LEU A 112 -14.68 -7.54 -10.41
C LEU A 112 -13.91 -6.80 -9.31
N LYS A 113 -13.20 -7.52 -8.43
CA LYS A 113 -12.32 -6.91 -7.42
C LYS A 113 -11.18 -6.11 -8.06
N GLU A 114 -10.51 -6.67 -9.05
CA GLU A 114 -9.44 -5.98 -9.79
C GLU A 114 -9.97 -4.71 -10.47
N LEU A 115 -11.14 -4.77 -11.11
CA LEU A 115 -11.79 -3.60 -11.72
C LEU A 115 -12.22 -2.56 -10.68
N GLU A 116 -12.72 -2.99 -9.53
CA GLU A 116 -13.09 -2.14 -8.41
C GLU A 116 -11.86 -1.46 -7.79
N GLU A 117 -10.75 -2.18 -7.65
CA GLU A 117 -9.45 -1.65 -7.23
C GLU A 117 -8.92 -0.59 -8.22
N GLU A 118 -8.95 -0.87 -9.53
CA GLU A 118 -8.56 0.11 -10.56
C GLU A 118 -9.43 1.37 -10.57
N LEU A 119 -10.74 1.21 -10.38
CA LEU A 119 -11.67 2.34 -10.27
C LEU A 119 -11.40 3.16 -9.01
N ASN A 120 -11.11 2.50 -7.89
CA ASN A 120 -10.76 3.15 -6.64
C ASN A 120 -9.44 3.91 -6.74
N GLU A 121 -8.41 3.35 -7.38
CA GLU A 121 -7.13 4.05 -7.62
C GLU A 121 -7.31 5.28 -8.51
N LYS A 122 -8.04 5.15 -9.62
CA LYS A 122 -8.35 6.31 -10.49
C LYS A 122 -9.16 7.38 -9.77
N SER A 123 -10.13 6.98 -8.96
CA SER A 123 -10.94 7.90 -8.14
C SER A 123 -10.08 8.62 -7.10
N LYS A 124 -9.21 7.89 -6.37
CA LYS A 124 -8.27 8.47 -5.40
C LYS A 124 -7.32 9.48 -6.05
N ASN A 125 -6.75 9.15 -7.20
CA ASN A 125 -5.88 10.07 -7.93
C ASN A 125 -6.61 11.37 -8.29
N LYS A 126 -7.88 11.26 -8.71
CA LYS A 126 -8.71 12.43 -9.00
C LYS A 126 -9.02 13.25 -7.74
N ILE A 127 -9.30 12.61 -6.61
CA ILE A 127 -9.55 13.30 -5.33
C ILE A 127 -8.28 14.05 -4.90
N GLY A 128 -7.11 13.41 -4.96
CA GLY A 128 -5.83 14.02 -4.63
C GLY A 128 -5.48 15.21 -5.52
N GLU A 129 -5.76 15.12 -6.83
CA GLU A 129 -5.58 16.25 -7.76
C GLU A 129 -6.51 17.43 -7.43
N VAL A 130 -7.77 17.15 -7.09
CA VAL A 130 -8.73 18.19 -6.70
C VAL A 130 -8.27 18.89 -5.41
N GLU A 131 -7.90 18.12 -4.40
CA GLU A 131 -7.35 18.62 -3.13
C GLU A 131 -6.10 19.47 -3.35
N TYR A 132 -5.15 18.99 -4.16
CA TYR A 132 -3.93 19.72 -4.47
C TYR A 132 -4.22 21.07 -5.13
N ASN A 133 -5.13 21.10 -6.11
CA ASN A 133 -5.51 22.32 -6.80
C ASN A 133 -6.25 23.30 -5.87
N GLU A 134 -7.15 22.81 -5.01
CA GLU A 134 -7.85 23.63 -4.02
C GLU A 134 -6.85 24.30 -3.06
N LEU A 135 -5.90 23.53 -2.54
CA LEU A 135 -4.87 24.05 -1.65
C LEU A 135 -3.94 25.05 -2.35
N LEU A 136 -3.60 24.82 -3.63
CA LEU A 136 -2.88 25.79 -4.45
C LEU A 136 -3.64 27.11 -4.58
N GLU A 137 -4.96 27.09 -4.82
CA GLU A 137 -5.77 28.31 -4.92
C GLU A 137 -5.88 29.06 -3.58
N ILE A 138 -5.92 28.34 -2.45
CA ILE A 138 -5.84 28.94 -1.11
C ILE A 138 -4.48 29.64 -0.93
N LEU A 139 -3.38 28.96 -1.26
CA LEU A 139 -2.03 29.49 -1.11
C LEU A 139 -1.74 30.68 -2.05
N LYS A 140 -2.25 30.66 -3.28
CA LYS A 140 -2.11 31.77 -4.23
C LYS A 140 -2.67 33.08 -3.69
N LYS A 141 -3.79 33.04 -2.95
CA LYS A 141 -4.37 34.23 -2.29
C LYS A 141 -3.43 34.85 -1.26
N LEU A 142 -2.48 34.06 -0.74
CA LEU A 142 -1.46 34.47 0.22
C LEU A 142 -0.10 34.75 -0.45
N ASN A 143 -0.04 34.82 -1.79
CA ASN A 143 1.19 34.90 -2.58
C ASN A 143 2.17 33.75 -2.29
N LYS A 144 1.65 32.53 -2.08
CA LYS A 144 2.42 31.32 -1.80
C LYS A 144 2.09 30.20 -2.80
N THR A 145 2.96 29.20 -2.87
CA THR A 145 2.77 27.99 -3.68
C THR A 145 3.37 26.76 -2.99
N ILE A 146 3.03 25.58 -3.50
CA ILE A 146 3.49 24.30 -2.97
C ILE A 146 4.83 23.94 -3.61
N TYR A 147 5.81 23.61 -2.77
CA TYR A 147 7.03 22.91 -3.15
C TYR A 147 6.89 21.41 -2.82
N SER A 148 7.00 20.58 -3.85
CA SER A 148 6.81 19.13 -3.74
C SER A 148 7.94 18.46 -2.97
N ILE A 149 7.57 17.64 -1.98
CA ILE A 149 8.45 16.77 -1.21
C ILE A 149 8.20 15.32 -1.63
N ALA A 150 9.24 14.50 -1.59
CA ALA A 150 9.15 13.09 -1.94
C ALA A 150 8.05 12.38 -1.10
N PRO A 151 7.21 11.53 -1.71
CA PRO A 151 6.11 10.83 -1.03
C PRO A 151 6.62 9.60 -0.27
N ASP A 152 7.46 9.83 0.74
CA ASP A 152 7.99 8.80 1.63
C ASP A 152 7.59 9.07 3.09
N GLY A 153 7.98 8.17 4.00
CA GLY A 153 7.69 8.30 5.42
C GLY A 153 8.30 9.54 6.08
N ASN A 154 9.27 10.21 5.44
CA ASN A 154 9.99 11.38 5.96
C ASN A 154 9.40 12.71 5.50
N CYS A 155 8.32 12.72 4.72
CA CYS A 155 7.74 13.94 4.12
C CYS A 155 7.56 15.10 5.11
N LEU A 156 7.11 14.84 6.34
CA LEU A 156 7.01 15.87 7.38
C LEU A 156 8.38 16.53 7.64
N TYR A 157 9.40 15.73 7.96
CA TYR A 157 10.73 16.22 8.32
C TYR A 157 11.42 16.92 7.14
N GLU A 158 11.28 16.37 5.94
CA GLU A 158 11.85 16.97 4.72
C GLU A 158 11.16 18.30 4.36
N SER A 159 9.85 18.43 4.60
CA SER A 159 9.13 19.70 4.39
C SER A 159 9.64 20.80 5.32
N ILE A 160 9.96 20.47 6.56
CA ILE A 160 10.54 21.37 7.57
C ILE A 160 11.98 21.72 7.22
N LEU A 161 12.82 20.74 6.86
CA LEU A 161 14.19 20.98 6.42
C LEU A 161 14.24 21.91 5.20
N HIS A 162 13.35 21.70 4.24
CA HIS A 162 13.23 22.58 3.08
C HIS A 162 12.88 24.02 3.48
N GLN A 163 11.95 24.23 4.43
CA GLN A 163 11.63 25.56 4.96
C GLN A 163 12.83 26.21 5.67
N LEU A 164 13.54 25.45 6.49
CA LEU A 164 14.72 25.94 7.21
C LEU A 164 15.83 26.40 6.25
N ARG A 165 16.06 25.67 5.16
CA ARG A 165 17.13 25.95 4.18
C ARG A 165 16.83 27.12 3.24
N GLN A 166 15.55 27.48 3.06
CA GLN A 166 15.19 28.65 2.24
C GLN A 166 15.56 29.98 2.89
N ARG A 167 15.64 30.01 4.22
CA ARG A 167 16.03 31.20 4.97
C ARG A 167 17.54 31.36 4.90
N ARG A 168 17.98 32.26 4.01
CA ARG A 168 19.40 32.62 3.88
C ARG A 168 19.82 33.52 5.05
N THR A 169 20.28 32.90 6.12
CA THR A 169 21.02 33.58 7.19
C THR A 169 22.43 33.03 7.18
N ASN A 170 23.42 33.84 6.79
CA ASN A 170 24.81 33.35 6.71
C ASN A 170 25.49 33.24 8.10
N ASN A 171 24.80 33.62 9.17
CA ASN A 171 25.32 33.63 10.53
C ASN A 171 24.55 32.62 11.37
N TYR A 172 24.94 31.35 11.28
CA TYR A 172 24.47 30.29 12.18
C TYR A 172 25.40 30.22 13.39
N GLU A 173 24.84 30.13 14.59
CA GLU A 173 25.62 30.04 15.83
C GLU A 173 26.14 28.62 16.07
N PHE A 174 25.34 27.62 15.66
CA PHE A 174 25.64 26.21 15.90
C PHE A 174 25.81 25.44 14.59
N SER A 175 26.54 24.33 14.70
CA SER A 175 26.92 23.45 13.60
C SER A 175 26.63 21.99 13.94
N ARG A 176 26.86 21.11 12.95
CA ARG A 176 26.84 19.65 13.17
C ARG A 176 27.72 19.21 14.34
N ARG A 177 28.84 19.90 14.57
CA ARG A 177 29.81 19.53 15.61
C ARG A 177 29.22 19.75 17.00
N ASP A 178 28.45 20.80 17.21
CA ASP A 178 27.83 21.10 18.51
C ASP A 178 26.81 20.02 18.88
N PHE A 179 26.01 19.58 17.91
CA PHE A 179 25.12 18.43 18.07
C PHE A 179 25.88 17.14 18.42
N LEU A 180 26.94 16.81 17.68
CA LEU A 180 27.73 15.60 17.93
C LEU A 180 28.45 15.63 19.30
N ASN A 181 28.92 16.80 19.73
CA ASN A 181 29.50 17.00 21.05
C ASN A 181 28.49 16.70 22.18
N GLN A 182 27.22 17.08 22.02
CA GLN A 182 26.17 16.75 23.00
C GLN A 182 25.95 15.23 23.11
N LEU A 183 26.13 14.50 22.01
CA LEU A 183 26.03 13.04 21.99
C LEU A 183 27.29 12.33 22.48
N SER A 184 28.43 13.04 22.53
CA SER A 184 29.76 12.46 22.75
C SER A 184 30.11 11.41 21.68
N GLU A 185 29.72 11.66 20.43
CA GLU A 185 29.88 10.75 19.29
C GLU A 185 30.56 11.47 18.10
N ASP A 186 31.36 10.75 17.31
CA ASP A 186 32.01 11.31 16.11
C ASP A 186 31.08 11.32 14.88
N ASN A 187 30.07 10.44 14.88
CA ASN A 187 29.08 10.35 13.83
C ASN A 187 27.70 10.05 14.41
N PHE A 188 26.66 10.40 13.65
CA PHE A 188 25.28 10.15 14.02
C PHE A 188 24.63 9.25 12.97
N SER A 189 23.95 8.21 13.45
CA SER A 189 23.09 7.32 12.67
C SER A 189 21.93 6.89 13.55
N LEU A 190 20.71 7.04 13.04
CA LEU A 190 19.50 6.73 13.80
C LEU A 190 19.44 5.25 14.21
N GLU A 191 19.97 4.34 13.39
CA GLU A 191 20.01 2.90 13.65
C GLU A 191 20.81 2.50 14.91
N LYS A 192 21.76 3.35 15.33
CA LYS A 192 22.62 3.11 16.50
C LYS A 192 22.08 3.73 17.78
N VAL A 193 21.00 4.49 17.71
CA VAL A 193 20.44 5.20 18.85
C VAL A 193 19.63 4.22 19.71
N ASP A 194 19.99 4.12 20.99
CA ASP A 194 19.12 3.55 22.01
C ASP A 194 18.41 4.69 22.77
N LEU A 195 17.09 4.83 22.56
CA LEU A 195 16.28 5.86 23.20
C LEU A 195 16.24 5.74 24.73
N LYS A 196 16.48 4.55 25.31
CA LYS A 196 16.52 4.37 26.77
C LYS A 196 17.59 5.22 27.43
N ASN A 197 18.66 5.54 26.69
CA ASN A 197 19.73 6.42 27.17
C ASN A 197 19.27 7.87 27.40
N TYR A 198 18.08 8.25 26.93
CA TYR A 198 17.55 9.61 26.94
C TYR A 198 16.29 9.79 27.80
N GLU A 199 15.70 8.71 28.30
CA GLU A 199 14.47 8.71 29.11
C GLU A 199 14.58 9.58 30.37
N ASN A 200 15.71 9.49 31.06
CA ASN A 200 15.93 10.19 32.34
C ASN A 200 16.86 11.41 32.23
N LYS A 201 17.40 11.69 31.04
CA LYS A 201 18.36 12.78 30.83
C LYS A 201 17.64 14.08 30.48
N LYS A 202 17.17 14.84 31.47
CA LYS A 202 16.61 16.20 31.28
C LYS A 202 17.61 17.26 30.76
N ASN A 203 18.80 16.85 30.31
CA ASN A 203 19.91 17.76 29.99
C ASN A 203 20.28 17.76 28.50
N PHE A 204 19.46 17.19 27.62
CA PHE A 204 19.68 17.40 26.20
C PHE A 204 19.33 18.86 25.89
N ASP A 205 20.34 19.62 25.48
CA ASP A 205 20.18 21.04 25.26
C ASP A 205 19.62 21.30 23.85
N PHE A 206 18.30 21.45 23.77
CA PHE A 206 17.61 21.76 22.52
C PHE A 206 17.85 23.19 22.02
N THR A 207 18.42 24.08 22.84
CA THR A 207 18.58 25.50 22.46
C THR A 207 19.53 25.68 21.27
N ILE A 208 20.46 24.74 21.05
CA ILE A 208 21.37 24.77 19.90
C ILE A 208 20.62 24.68 18.56
N PHE A 209 19.42 24.08 18.52
CA PHE A 209 18.66 23.89 17.28
C PHE A 209 17.85 25.13 16.87
N THR A 210 17.83 26.17 17.70
CA THR A 210 17.16 27.43 17.37
C THR A 210 17.84 28.15 16.21
N ASP A 211 19.18 28.15 16.19
CA ASP A 211 20.01 28.81 15.17
C ASP A 211 21.17 27.92 14.67
N ILE A 212 20.95 26.60 14.62
CA ILE A 212 21.84 25.65 13.94
C ILE A 212 21.80 25.83 12.42
N ASN A 213 22.94 25.58 11.77
CA ASN A 213 23.03 25.50 10.32
C ASN A 213 22.08 24.40 9.77
N PRO A 214 21.04 24.74 8.97
CA PRO A 214 20.05 23.78 8.50
C PRO A 214 20.58 22.81 7.43
N TYR A 215 21.76 23.07 6.87
CA TYR A 215 22.45 22.14 5.98
C TYR A 215 23.17 21.02 6.73
N ASP A 216 23.39 21.18 8.03
CA ASP A 216 23.96 20.15 8.91
C ASP A 216 22.92 19.17 9.45
N LEU A 217 21.63 19.47 9.24
CA LEU A 217 20.48 18.66 9.62
C LEU A 217 20.00 17.76 8.48
N ASN A 218 19.42 16.61 8.85
CA ASN A 218 18.72 15.70 7.96
C ASN A 218 17.49 15.11 8.67
N SER A 219 16.66 14.33 7.97
CA SER A 219 15.42 13.78 8.52
C SER A 219 15.67 12.81 9.68
N GLU A 220 16.76 12.04 9.65
CA GLU A 220 17.16 11.18 10.77
C GLU A 220 17.43 11.98 12.05
N ILE A 221 18.17 13.09 11.94
CA ILE A 221 18.43 13.98 13.08
C ILE A 221 17.12 14.56 13.59
N LEU A 222 16.26 15.09 12.71
CA LEU A 222 14.99 15.66 13.17
C LEU A 222 14.09 14.60 13.83
N ARG A 223 14.02 13.37 13.31
CA ARG A 223 13.30 12.26 13.95
C ARG A 223 13.84 11.97 15.34
N PHE A 224 15.15 11.88 15.47
CA PHE A 224 15.81 11.68 16.76
C PHE A 224 15.46 12.79 17.75
N LEU A 225 15.65 14.06 17.34
CA LEU A 225 15.34 15.22 18.17
C LEU A 225 13.88 15.24 18.61
N THR A 226 12.95 14.94 17.70
CA THR A 226 11.52 14.85 18.00
C THR A 226 11.23 13.75 19.01
N ALA A 227 11.77 12.55 18.83
CA ALA A 227 11.57 11.43 19.74
C ALA A 227 12.09 11.73 21.15
N ILE A 228 13.32 12.27 21.27
CA ILE A 228 13.88 12.59 22.59
C ILE A 228 13.17 13.77 23.24
N TYR A 229 12.71 14.77 22.47
CA TYR A 229 12.00 15.92 23.01
C TYR A 229 10.65 15.50 23.60
N ILE A 230 9.90 14.66 22.88
CA ILE A 230 8.64 14.10 23.38
C ILE A 230 8.94 13.28 24.64
N LEU A 231 9.91 12.36 24.57
CA LEU A 231 10.31 11.52 25.71
C LEU A 231 10.65 12.33 26.98
N GLN A 232 11.35 13.46 26.84
CA GLN A 232 11.79 14.29 27.96
C GLN A 232 10.73 15.30 28.45
N ASN A 233 9.62 15.46 27.72
CA ASN A 233 8.57 16.43 28.02
C ASN A 233 7.19 15.75 28.11
N GLU A 234 7.14 14.59 28.77
CA GLU A 234 5.95 13.73 28.85
C GLU A 234 4.66 14.47 29.20
N GLU A 235 4.72 15.38 30.18
CA GLU A 235 3.58 16.17 30.64
C GLU A 235 2.88 16.97 29.53
N ILE A 236 3.60 17.35 28.48
CA ILE A 236 3.05 18.10 27.33
C ILE A 236 2.27 17.16 26.39
N PHE A 237 2.70 15.90 26.26
CA PHE A 237 2.26 15.02 25.18
C PHE A 237 1.43 13.83 25.64
N LYS A 238 1.46 13.48 26.95
CA LYS A 238 0.83 12.26 27.48
C LYS A 238 -0.64 12.12 27.11
N TYR A 239 -1.41 13.21 27.12
CA TYR A 239 -2.84 13.19 26.78
C TYR A 239 -3.13 13.01 25.28
N PHE A 240 -2.13 13.21 24.42
CA PHE A 240 -2.25 12.98 22.98
C PHE A 240 -1.81 11.56 22.59
N ILE A 241 -0.98 10.93 23.41
CA ILE A 241 -0.38 9.62 23.15
C ILE A 241 -1.16 8.50 23.83
N TYR A 242 -1.55 8.69 25.09
CA TYR A 242 -2.32 7.68 25.83
C TYR A 242 -3.80 7.73 25.44
N ASN A 243 -4.38 6.56 25.21
CA ASN A 243 -5.82 6.35 25.10
C ASN A 243 -6.39 5.83 26.43
N GLU A 244 -7.70 5.99 26.64
CA GLU A 244 -8.40 5.49 27.85
C GLU A 244 -8.27 3.96 28.05
N ASP A 245 -8.01 3.23 26.96
CA ASP A 245 -7.86 1.77 26.94
C ASP A 245 -6.41 1.27 27.11
N ASP A 246 -5.44 2.17 27.29
CA ASP A 246 -4.03 1.78 27.42
C ASP A 246 -3.78 1.12 28.80
N TYR A 247 -3.43 -0.16 28.78
CA TYR A 247 -3.10 -0.92 29.99
C TYR A 247 -1.78 -0.46 30.60
N ALA A 248 -1.75 -0.30 31.93
CA ALA A 248 -0.62 0.20 32.72
C ALA A 248 0.70 -0.59 32.58
N ASP A 249 0.68 -1.79 32.00
CA ASP A 249 1.88 -2.65 31.83
C ASP A 249 2.61 -2.42 30.49
N ASN A 250 2.04 -1.66 29.55
CA ASN A 250 2.73 -1.32 28.30
C ASN A 250 3.32 0.08 28.40
N ASP A 251 4.61 0.20 28.11
CA ASP A 251 5.26 1.49 27.92
C ASP A 251 4.89 2.07 26.55
N VAL A 252 3.60 2.40 26.40
CA VAL A 252 2.99 2.95 25.17
C VAL A 252 3.70 4.24 24.76
N TYR A 253 4.05 5.06 25.74
CA TYR A 253 4.70 6.34 25.54
C TYR A 253 6.11 6.19 24.96
N PHE A 254 6.94 5.31 25.55
CA PHE A 254 8.23 4.99 24.96
C PHE A 254 8.10 4.32 23.60
N SER A 255 7.14 3.41 23.43
CA SER A 255 6.86 2.74 22.15
C SER A 255 6.49 3.74 21.05
N TYR A 256 5.74 4.79 21.39
CA TYR A 256 5.43 5.90 20.49
C TYR A 256 6.71 6.62 20.05
N CYS A 257 7.59 6.97 21.00
CA CYS A 257 8.88 7.60 20.72
C CYS A 257 9.78 6.70 19.85
N GLN A 258 9.80 5.39 20.09
CA GLN A 258 10.49 4.43 19.22
C GLN A 258 9.89 4.39 17.81
N GLY A 259 8.56 4.46 17.69
CA GLY A 259 7.86 4.52 16.40
C GLY A 259 8.35 5.68 15.53
N ILE A 260 8.55 6.86 16.12
CA ILE A 260 9.10 8.03 15.41
C ILE A 260 10.47 7.70 14.80
N THR A 261 11.36 7.07 15.56
CA THR A 261 12.70 6.70 15.07
C THR A 261 12.66 5.57 14.04
N ASN A 262 11.64 4.71 14.07
CA ASN A 262 11.45 3.61 13.13
C ASN A 262 10.75 4.00 11.82
N GLY A 263 10.58 5.31 11.56
CA GLY A 263 10.04 5.77 10.28
C GLY A 263 8.52 5.88 10.23
N VAL A 264 7.82 5.84 11.38
CA VAL A 264 6.37 6.12 11.41
C VAL A 264 6.09 7.53 10.88
N TYR A 265 4.97 7.67 10.16
CA TYR A 265 4.50 8.94 9.61
C TYR A 265 4.26 9.95 10.73
N GLY A 266 4.75 11.17 10.54
CA GLY A 266 4.55 12.25 11.51
C GLY A 266 3.12 12.79 11.50
N SER A 267 2.73 13.33 12.64
CA SER A 267 1.42 13.90 12.95
C SER A 267 1.57 15.30 13.57
N GLU A 268 0.48 15.83 14.12
CA GLU A 268 0.49 17.08 14.88
C GLU A 268 1.38 17.05 16.12
N ILE A 269 1.57 15.88 16.74
CA ILE A 269 2.41 15.70 17.93
C ILE A 269 3.86 16.03 17.59
N GLU A 270 4.36 15.49 16.47
CA GLU A 270 5.72 15.74 15.97
C GLU A 270 5.90 17.21 15.54
N ILE A 271 4.87 17.83 14.95
CA ILE A 271 4.90 19.25 14.55
C ILE A 271 5.00 20.15 15.78
N LYS A 272 4.22 19.86 16.84
CA LYS A 272 4.29 20.60 18.11
C LYS A 272 5.67 20.49 18.75
N ALA A 273 6.26 19.30 18.76
CA ALA A 273 7.62 19.08 19.25
C ALA A 273 8.65 19.86 18.42
N LEU A 274 8.61 19.75 17.08
CA LEU A 274 9.53 20.46 16.18
C LEU A 274 9.42 21.98 16.31
N SER A 275 8.22 22.52 16.50
CA SER A 275 8.01 23.95 16.74
C SER A 275 8.76 24.42 17.98
N ASN A 276 8.68 23.67 19.08
CA ASN A 276 9.38 23.99 20.33
C ASN A 276 10.90 23.80 20.22
N ILE A 277 11.37 22.71 19.60
CA ILE A 277 12.82 22.43 19.40
C ILE A 277 13.47 23.55 18.57
N LEU A 278 12.83 23.93 17.47
CA LEU A 278 13.36 24.92 16.54
C LEU A 278 13.09 26.36 17.00
N GLN A 279 12.24 26.57 18.01
CA GLN A 279 11.65 27.85 18.41
C GLN A 279 11.11 28.64 17.21
N LYS A 280 10.31 27.94 16.41
CA LYS A 280 9.71 28.50 15.20
C LYS A 280 8.23 28.15 15.19
N LYS A 281 7.40 29.14 14.84
CA LYS A 281 6.00 28.89 14.55
C LYS A 281 5.93 27.98 13.32
N ILE A 282 5.08 26.97 13.35
CA ILE A 282 4.83 26.11 12.18
C ILE A 282 3.36 26.21 11.82
N THR A 283 3.08 26.70 10.61
CA THR A 283 1.73 26.82 10.08
C THR A 283 1.51 25.75 9.01
N VAL A 284 0.49 24.93 9.25
CA VAL A 284 0.07 23.85 8.36
C VAL A 284 -1.18 24.30 7.60
N PHE A 285 -1.07 24.38 6.28
CA PHE A 285 -2.21 24.63 5.39
C PHE A 285 -2.87 23.31 5.00
N ASP A 286 -4.19 23.23 5.18
CA ASP A 286 -5.05 22.13 4.78
C ASP A 286 -6.26 22.72 4.06
N THR A 287 -6.92 21.96 3.18
CA THR A 287 -8.13 22.42 2.48
C THR A 287 -9.27 22.76 3.43
N ASN A 288 -9.31 22.16 4.62
CA ASN A 288 -10.38 22.36 5.60
C ASN A 288 -10.09 23.49 6.60
N MET A 289 -8.83 23.59 7.08
CA MET A 289 -8.45 24.56 8.11
C MET A 289 -6.94 24.79 8.14
N ASN A 290 -6.51 25.97 8.59
CA ASN A 290 -5.09 26.21 8.86
C ASN A 290 -4.83 26.10 10.35
N ILE A 291 -3.80 25.36 10.73
CA ILE A 291 -3.41 25.17 12.14
C ILE A 291 -2.00 25.72 12.33
N SER A 292 -1.80 26.48 13.42
CA SER A 292 -0.51 27.03 13.81
C SER A 292 -0.03 26.42 15.12
N TYR A 293 1.27 26.09 15.18
CA TYR A 293 1.93 25.58 16.38
C TYR A 293 3.03 26.55 16.79
N GLY A 294 3.11 26.89 18.09
CA GLY A 294 4.13 27.80 18.62
C GLY A 294 3.88 29.26 18.25
N GLU A 295 2.66 29.76 18.50
CA GLU A 295 2.24 31.13 18.14
C GLU A 295 3.10 32.24 18.75
N ASP A 296 3.78 31.96 19.87
CA ASP A 296 4.66 32.90 20.55
C ASP A 296 6.02 33.09 19.86
N TYR A 297 6.35 32.25 18.86
CA TYR A 297 7.63 32.34 18.16
C TYR A 297 7.56 33.30 16.96
N GLU A 298 8.52 34.23 16.89
CA GLU A 298 8.58 35.25 15.84
C GLU A 298 8.83 34.66 14.43
N LYS A 299 9.68 33.63 14.35
CA LYS A 299 10.10 33.02 13.09
C LYS A 299 9.09 31.93 12.66
N GLU A 300 8.49 32.07 11.47
CA GLU A 300 7.43 31.13 11.00
C GLU A 300 7.76 30.24 9.77
N LEU A 301 7.57 28.93 9.88
CA LEU A 301 7.70 27.96 8.78
C LEU A 301 6.32 27.59 8.23
N PHE A 302 6.24 27.38 6.91
CA PHE A 302 5.01 27.06 6.22
C PHE A 302 5.09 25.69 5.55
N ILE A 303 4.16 24.80 5.91
CA ILE A 303 3.99 23.48 5.28
C ILE A 303 2.52 23.30 4.91
N CYS A 304 2.22 22.35 4.04
CA CYS A 304 0.85 22.00 3.71
C CYS A 304 0.62 20.50 3.79
N PHE A 305 -0.60 20.14 4.14
CA PHE A 305 -1.02 18.78 4.42
C PHE A 305 -2.02 18.32 3.37
N HIS A 306 -1.83 17.11 2.89
CA HIS A 306 -2.72 16.44 1.95
C HIS A 306 -3.20 15.13 2.53
N HIS A 307 -4.51 14.91 2.51
CA HIS A 307 -5.17 13.68 2.97
C HIS A 307 -5.14 12.58 1.91
N ASN A 308 -5.26 12.95 0.63
CA ASN A 308 -5.52 12.01 -0.47
C ASN A 308 -4.61 12.21 -1.68
N LEU A 309 -3.57 13.04 -1.59
CA LEU A 309 -2.66 13.30 -2.71
C LEU A 309 -1.97 12.02 -3.22
N TYR A 310 -1.65 11.09 -2.32
CA TYR A 310 -0.99 9.83 -2.67
C TYR A 310 -1.74 8.61 -2.14
N ALA A 311 -1.61 7.49 -2.83
CA ALA A 311 -2.21 6.22 -2.41
C ALA A 311 -1.69 5.71 -1.06
N LEU A 312 -0.47 6.11 -0.68
CA LEU A 312 0.17 5.79 0.60
C LEU A 312 -0.44 6.55 1.79
N GLY A 313 -1.33 7.50 1.53
CA GLY A 313 -2.09 8.23 2.54
C GLY A 313 -1.65 9.67 2.69
N LYS A 314 -1.63 10.12 3.95
CA LYS A 314 -1.35 11.50 4.37
C LYS A 314 0.06 11.93 3.94
N HIS A 315 0.19 13.16 3.47
CA HIS A 315 1.46 13.69 2.95
C HIS A 315 1.66 15.16 3.28
N TYR A 316 2.92 15.53 3.56
CA TYR A 316 3.31 16.92 3.79
C TYR A 316 4.18 17.44 2.64
N ASN A 317 3.85 18.64 2.16
CA ASN A 317 4.69 19.41 1.26
C ASN A 317 5.13 20.71 1.94
N SER A 318 6.17 21.32 1.38
CA SER A 318 6.67 22.60 1.85
C SER A 318 5.92 23.74 1.14
N VAL A 319 5.74 24.89 1.80
CA VAL A 319 5.06 26.05 1.19
C VAL A 319 6.03 27.21 1.04
N ILE A 320 6.17 27.71 -0.18
CA ILE A 320 7.15 28.76 -0.51
C ILE A 320 6.44 30.00 -1.03
N ASP A 321 7.12 31.14 -0.97
CA ASP A 321 6.62 32.35 -1.60
C ASP A 321 6.57 32.18 -3.11
N LEU A 322 5.50 32.69 -3.73
CA LEU A 322 5.38 32.74 -5.17
C LEU A 322 6.49 33.67 -5.69
N GLN A 323 7.44 33.13 -6.45
CA GLN A 323 8.47 33.95 -7.08
C GLN A 323 7.77 34.98 -7.97
N THR A 324 8.00 36.26 -7.68
CA THR A 324 7.44 37.40 -8.41
C THR A 324 8.28 37.74 -9.64
#